data_AF-A0A133YKA4-F1
#
_entry.id   AF-A0A133YKA4-F1
#
_cell.length_a   1.000
_cell.length_b   1.000
_cell.length_c   1.000
_cell.angle_alpha   90.00
_cell.angle_beta   90.00
_cell.angle_gamma   90.00
#
_symmetry.space_group_name_H-M   'P 1'
#
loop_
_entity.id
_entity.type
_entity.pdbx_description
1 polymer ?
#
loop_
_entity_poly.entity_id
_entity_poly.type
_entity_poly.pdbx_seq_one_letter_code
_entity_poly.pdbx_strand_id
1 'polypeptide(L)'
;MKKENILNSKKLSKKNIFLFFTICFTLFSVVLLFIGNERKQDILIRIYKINLTKESLVCILFFLFIVYCFYFLSKLYKKKRKIFKIFSIIGYVIAIFAFLFGGFISMIVLSTKSYHEFYSPNKKYTLVSCENSFLFLSDINLYQRKNIFFIEKIKDSTVTMNSASTPISENEYSINWKNNKVKLILFDYHNRLISIDVLFDKNSPKAEVYSFYTKKNNFKHYDKKEIKDRLSTNKDETEQNKLDNFSINDVKKLENSNFGLIQVDKAMTQVQWYFVKIDNGKMIFLSEIPDNSENIKANILPNGMIYLKAKDINGNIKVYKSVDGINWSKE
;
A
#
# COMPACT_ATOMS: atom_id res chain seq x y z
N MET A 1 -23.58 -55.91 40.48
CA MET A 1 -22.31 -55.24 40.82
C MET A 1 -21.87 -54.45 39.58
N LYS A 2 -21.58 -53.15 39.78
CA LYS A 2 -21.29 -52.10 38.77
C LYS A 2 -20.10 -52.40 37.84
N LYS A 3 -20.22 -51.98 36.57
CA LYS A 3 -19.52 -50.85 35.92
C LYS A 3 -19.83 -50.90 34.42
N GLU A 4 -20.75 -50.08 33.92
CA GLU A 4 -20.41 -48.79 33.29
C GLU A 4 -19.16 -48.85 32.42
N ASN A 5 -19.37 -48.88 31.10
CA ASN A 5 -18.61 -48.02 30.21
C ASN A 5 -19.52 -47.50 29.10
N ILE A 6 -20.11 -46.37 29.44
CA ILE A 6 -20.78 -45.41 28.58
C ILE A 6 -19.74 -44.94 27.54
N LEU A 7 -19.82 -45.47 26.32
CA LEU A 7 -19.27 -44.79 25.14
C LEU A 7 -20.42 -44.46 24.19
N ASN A 8 -21.31 -43.62 24.71
CA ASN A 8 -22.27 -42.87 23.91
C ASN A 8 -21.48 -41.78 23.16
N SER A 9 -20.73 -42.14 22.11
CA SER A 9 -20.19 -41.15 21.18
C SER A 9 -21.37 -40.58 20.39
N LYS A 10 -22.02 -39.55 20.95
CA LYS A 10 -23.04 -38.76 20.25
C LYS A 10 -22.44 -38.31 18.92
N LYS A 11 -22.83 -38.97 17.83
CA LYS A 11 -22.51 -38.57 16.45
C LYS A 11 -22.98 -37.12 16.31
N LEU A 12 -22.06 -36.16 16.41
CA LEU A 12 -22.41 -34.74 16.29
C LEU A 12 -22.99 -34.54 14.89
N SER A 13 -24.27 -34.20 14.80
CA SER A 13 -24.88 -33.92 13.51
C SER A 13 -24.17 -32.72 12.87
N LYS A 14 -24.00 -32.72 11.53
CA LYS A 14 -23.38 -31.60 10.79
C LYS A 14 -23.99 -30.24 11.16
N LYS A 15 -25.28 -30.22 11.52
CA LYS A 15 -26.01 -29.05 12.01
C LYS A 15 -25.48 -28.51 13.34
N ASN A 16 -25.16 -29.40 14.28
CA ASN A 16 -24.62 -28.99 15.59
C ASN A 16 -23.19 -28.46 15.46
N ILE A 17 -22.41 -29.01 14.54
CA ILE A 17 -21.06 -28.52 14.22
C ILE A 17 -21.13 -27.10 13.63
N PHE A 18 -21.97 -26.89 12.63
CA PHE A 18 -22.15 -25.56 12.03
C PHE A 18 -22.60 -24.51 13.05
N LEU A 19 -23.59 -24.85 13.89
CA LEU A 19 -24.08 -23.97 14.94
C LEU A 19 -23.00 -23.64 15.97
N PHE A 20 -22.16 -24.62 16.33
CA PHE A 20 -21.04 -24.38 17.23
C PHE A 20 -20.05 -23.38 16.64
N PHE A 21 -19.64 -23.56 15.38
CA PHE A 21 -18.71 -22.64 14.71
C PHE A 21 -19.26 -21.22 14.57
N THR A 22 -20.52 -21.06 14.20
CA THR A 22 -21.13 -19.72 14.08
C THR A 22 -21.23 -19.02 15.43
N ILE A 23 -21.57 -19.74 16.50
CA ILE A 23 -21.58 -19.19 17.86
C ILE A 23 -20.17 -18.77 18.28
N CYS A 24 -19.17 -19.65 18.11
CA CYS A 24 -17.77 -19.33 18.42
C CYS A 24 -17.27 -18.13 17.63
N PHE A 25 -17.56 -18.06 16.33
CA PHE A 25 -17.17 -16.93 15.48
C PHE A 25 -17.85 -15.63 15.90
N THR A 26 -19.14 -15.68 16.24
CA THR A 26 -19.90 -14.52 16.71
C THR A 26 -19.31 -14.01 18.02
N LEU A 27 -19.06 -14.90 18.98
CA LEU A 27 -18.49 -14.54 20.27
C LEU A 27 -17.08 -13.96 20.14
N PHE A 28 -16.24 -14.59 19.31
CA PHE A 28 -14.90 -14.08 18.97
C PHE A 28 -14.96 -12.67 18.36
N SER A 29 -15.85 -12.45 17.37
CA SER A 29 -16.01 -11.16 16.70
C SER A 29 -16.50 -10.08 17.66
N VAL A 30 -17.46 -10.38 18.53
CA VAL A 30 -17.97 -9.46 19.54
C VAL A 30 -16.88 -9.09 20.54
N VAL A 31 -16.08 -10.06 21.00
CA VAL A 31 -14.95 -9.80 21.91
C VAL A 31 -13.91 -8.89 21.24
N LEU A 32 -13.57 -9.13 19.98
CA LEU A 32 -12.65 -8.26 19.25
C LEU A 32 -13.18 -6.83 19.09
N LEU A 33 -14.46 -6.68 18.72
CA LEU A 33 -15.12 -5.39 18.58
C LEU A 33 -15.14 -4.64 19.92
N PHE A 34 -15.42 -5.35 21.03
CA PHE A 34 -15.40 -4.78 22.36
C PHE A 34 -14.00 -4.30 22.76
N ILE A 35 -12.97 -5.14 22.61
CA ILE A 35 -11.59 -4.78 22.95
C ILE A 35 -11.10 -3.61 22.09
N GLY A 36 -11.39 -3.62 20.78
CA GLY A 36 -11.02 -2.53 19.88
C GLY A 36 -11.66 -1.20 20.29
N ASN A 37 -12.94 -1.24 20.69
CA ASN A 37 -13.65 -0.05 21.16
C ASN A 37 -13.06 0.51 22.47
N GLU A 38 -12.86 -0.34 23.47
CA GLU A 38 -12.30 0.05 24.78
C GLU A 38 -10.88 0.64 24.65
N ARG A 39 -10.05 0.05 23.78
CA ARG A 39 -8.65 0.47 23.59
C ARG A 39 -8.46 1.57 22.55
N LYS A 40 -9.53 2.04 21.90
CA LYS A 40 -9.47 2.96 20.74
C LYS A 40 -8.51 2.46 19.65
N GLN A 41 -8.53 1.15 19.42
CA GLN A 41 -7.71 0.46 18.42
C GLN A 41 -8.60 -0.06 17.29
N ASP A 42 -8.11 0.07 16.06
CA ASP A 42 -8.78 -0.47 14.89
C ASP A 42 -8.40 -1.94 14.68
N ILE A 43 -9.35 -2.72 14.18
CA ILE A 43 -9.17 -4.14 13.91
C ILE A 43 -8.66 -4.30 12.48
N LEU A 44 -7.52 -4.97 12.34
CA LEU A 44 -6.98 -5.38 11.05
C LEU A 44 -6.27 -6.72 11.22
N ILE A 45 -6.91 -7.80 10.80
CA ILE A 45 -6.34 -9.15 10.84
C ILE A 45 -5.90 -9.51 9.43
N ARG A 46 -4.62 -9.82 9.25
CA ARG A 46 -4.11 -10.28 7.96
C ARG A 46 -4.13 -11.80 7.89
N ILE A 47 -4.95 -12.34 7.01
CA ILE A 47 -5.02 -13.77 6.71
C ILE A 47 -4.52 -13.96 5.28
N TYR A 48 -3.25 -14.34 5.13
CA TYR A 48 -2.56 -14.39 3.83
C TYR A 48 -2.63 -13.04 3.08
N LYS A 49 -3.43 -12.98 2.02
CA LYS A 49 -3.65 -11.80 1.17
C LYS A 49 -4.94 -11.05 1.50
N ILE A 50 -5.74 -11.56 2.44
CA ILE A 50 -7.03 -10.97 2.82
C ILE A 50 -6.85 -10.17 4.10
N ASN A 51 -7.28 -8.92 4.06
CA ASN A 51 -7.32 -8.03 5.21
C ASN A 51 -8.73 -8.03 5.79
N LEU A 52 -8.85 -8.51 7.02
CA LEU A 52 -10.13 -8.61 7.73
C LEU A 52 -10.22 -7.43 8.71
N THR A 53 -11.02 -6.44 8.32
CA THR A 53 -11.18 -5.18 9.07
C THR A 53 -12.36 -5.23 10.04
N LYS A 54 -12.52 -4.17 10.84
CA LYS A 54 -13.73 -3.96 11.66
C LYS A 54 -15.01 -4.02 10.81
N GLU A 55 -15.03 -3.33 9.66
CA GLU A 55 -16.18 -3.33 8.75
C GLU A 55 -16.43 -4.72 8.19
N SER A 56 -15.36 -5.44 7.83
CA SER A 56 -15.46 -6.83 7.36
C SER A 56 -16.15 -7.73 8.39
N LEU A 57 -15.78 -7.62 9.67
CA LEU A 57 -16.43 -8.39 10.75
C LEU A 57 -17.91 -8.07 10.88
N VAL A 58 -18.27 -6.78 10.85
CA VAL A 58 -19.67 -6.34 10.93
C VAL A 58 -20.48 -6.87 9.74
N CYS A 59 -19.93 -6.80 8.52
CA CYS A 59 -20.56 -7.36 7.33
C CYS A 59 -20.78 -8.87 7.45
N ILE A 60 -19.78 -9.62 7.91
CA ILE A 60 -19.92 -11.08 8.11
C ILE A 60 -21.00 -11.39 9.14
N LEU A 61 -21.03 -10.68 10.27
CA LEU A 61 -22.07 -10.84 11.30
C LEU A 61 -23.47 -10.52 10.76
N PHE A 62 -23.60 -9.48 9.93
CA PHE A 62 -24.84 -9.12 9.26
C PHE A 62 -25.33 -10.23 8.31
N PHE A 63 -24.45 -10.79 7.48
CA PHE A 63 -24.82 -11.91 6.60
C PHE A 63 -25.18 -13.17 7.40
N LEU A 64 -24.46 -13.47 8.47
CA LEU A 64 -24.82 -14.58 9.37
C LEU A 64 -26.22 -14.36 9.96
N PHE A 65 -26.53 -13.14 10.42
CA PHE A 65 -27.86 -12.78 10.91
C PHE A 65 -28.94 -13.00 9.85
N ILE A 66 -28.71 -12.58 8.61
CA ILE A 66 -29.64 -12.81 7.48
C ILE A 66 -29.88 -14.31 7.24
N VAL A 67 -28.83 -15.13 7.24
CA VAL A 67 -28.95 -16.59 7.09
C VAL A 67 -29.83 -17.18 8.19
N TYR A 68 -29.65 -16.73 9.44
CA TYR A 68 -30.50 -17.14 10.55
C TYR A 68 -31.94 -16.63 10.43
N CYS A 69 -32.15 -15.42 9.92
CA CYS A 69 -33.49 -14.90 9.60
C CYS A 69 -34.20 -15.79 8.57
N PHE A 70 -33.53 -16.14 7.47
CA PHE A 70 -34.11 -17.06 6.46
C PHE A 70 -34.43 -18.43 7.05
N TYR A 71 -33.55 -18.98 7.90
CA TYR A 71 -33.81 -20.24 8.60
C TYR A 71 -35.04 -20.14 9.52
N PHE A 72 -35.19 -19.05 10.27
CA PHE A 72 -36.33 -18.83 11.16
C PHE A 72 -37.64 -18.64 10.39
N LEU A 73 -37.63 -17.83 9.32
CA LEU A 73 -38.77 -17.63 8.42
C LEU A 73 -39.22 -18.97 7.79
N SER A 74 -38.27 -19.81 7.39
CA SER A 74 -38.56 -21.15 6.85
C SER A 74 -39.26 -22.05 7.87
N LYS A 75 -38.90 -21.92 9.16
CA LYS A 75 -39.56 -22.66 10.24
C LYS A 75 -40.95 -22.11 10.53
N LEU A 76 -41.15 -20.80 10.44
CA LEU A 76 -42.46 -20.17 10.61
C LEU A 76 -43.43 -20.52 9.48
N TYR A 77 -42.96 -20.56 8.23
CA TYR A 77 -43.78 -20.90 7.06
C TYR A 77 -44.38 -22.31 7.14
N LYS A 78 -43.65 -23.26 7.76
CA LYS A 78 -44.12 -24.63 8.00
C LYS A 78 -45.27 -24.73 9.00
N LYS A 79 -45.59 -23.68 9.75
CA LYS A 79 -46.73 -23.69 10.70
C LYS A 79 -48.06 -23.66 9.94
N LYS A 80 -49.05 -24.40 10.45
CA LYS A 80 -50.37 -24.56 9.80
C LYS A 80 -51.20 -23.25 9.70
N ARG A 81 -51.02 -22.28 10.61
CA ARG A 81 -51.85 -21.06 10.63
C ARG A 81 -51.51 -20.13 9.47
N LYS A 82 -52.55 -19.67 8.73
CA LYS A 82 -52.42 -18.76 7.58
C LYS A 82 -51.64 -17.48 7.91
N ILE A 83 -51.85 -16.90 9.10
CA ILE A 83 -51.16 -15.67 9.54
C ILE A 83 -49.62 -15.83 9.51
N PHE A 84 -49.09 -16.99 9.92
CA PHE A 84 -47.64 -17.22 9.91
C PHE A 84 -47.07 -17.35 8.50
N LYS A 85 -47.86 -17.83 7.54
CA LYS A 85 -47.43 -17.88 6.13
C LYS A 85 -47.33 -16.49 5.53
N ILE A 86 -48.32 -15.63 5.78
CA ILE A 86 -48.33 -14.23 5.32
C ILE A 86 -47.13 -13.48 5.91
N PHE A 87 -46.94 -13.54 7.23
CA PHE A 87 -45.78 -12.91 7.88
C PHE A 87 -44.45 -13.45 7.37
N SER A 88 -44.36 -14.75 7.07
CA SER A 88 -43.14 -15.34 6.52
C SER A 88 -42.83 -14.79 5.12
N ILE A 89 -43.85 -14.66 4.25
CA ILE A 89 -43.68 -14.11 2.90
C ILE A 89 -43.21 -12.66 2.96
N ILE A 90 -43.85 -11.82 3.77
CA ILE A 90 -43.45 -10.42 3.97
C ILE A 90 -42.01 -10.36 4.53
N GLY A 91 -41.71 -11.21 5.51
CA GLY A 91 -40.37 -11.31 6.09
C GLY A 91 -39.31 -11.73 5.07
N TYR A 92 -39.62 -12.65 4.15
CA TYR A 92 -38.71 -13.01 3.05
C TYR A 92 -38.42 -11.83 2.14
N VAL A 93 -39.44 -11.07 1.73
CA VAL A 93 -39.26 -9.87 0.88
C VAL A 93 -38.32 -8.87 1.56
N ILE A 94 -38.55 -8.58 2.85
CA ILE A 94 -37.69 -7.68 3.63
C ILE A 94 -36.27 -8.22 3.75
N ALA A 95 -36.10 -9.52 4.06
CA ALA A 95 -34.79 -10.14 4.21
C ALA A 95 -34.00 -10.14 2.89
N ILE A 96 -34.67 -10.37 1.76
CA ILE A 96 -34.05 -10.30 0.42
C ILE A 96 -33.62 -8.85 0.14
N PHE A 97 -34.48 -7.87 0.39
CA PHE A 97 -34.12 -6.46 0.19
C PHE A 97 -32.93 -6.05 1.06
N ALA A 98 -32.94 -6.43 2.35
CA ALA A 98 -31.84 -6.17 3.28
C ALA A 98 -30.55 -6.87 2.84
N PHE A 99 -30.62 -8.09 2.30
CA PHE A 99 -29.47 -8.80 1.76
C PHE A 99 -28.88 -8.09 0.54
N LEU A 100 -29.71 -7.68 -0.41
CA LEU A 100 -29.26 -6.99 -1.63
C LEU A 100 -28.68 -5.61 -1.30
N PHE A 101 -29.41 -4.79 -0.54
CA PHE A 101 -28.97 -3.45 -0.18
C PHE A 101 -27.75 -3.48 0.75
N GLY A 102 -27.80 -4.31 1.80
CA GLY A 102 -26.66 -4.49 2.71
C GLY A 102 -25.44 -5.07 2.01
N GLY A 103 -25.63 -5.97 1.03
CA GLY A 103 -24.55 -6.48 0.18
C GLY A 103 -23.92 -5.40 -0.68
N PHE A 104 -24.73 -4.54 -1.31
CA PHE A 104 -24.25 -3.40 -2.08
C PHE A 104 -23.43 -2.43 -1.23
N ILE A 105 -23.93 -2.04 -0.04
CA ILE A 105 -23.19 -1.19 0.90
C ILE A 105 -21.89 -1.85 1.36
N SER A 106 -21.94 -3.16 1.65
CA SER A 106 -20.74 -3.91 2.06
C SER A 106 -19.68 -3.92 0.97
N MET A 107 -20.08 -4.07 -0.31
CA MET A 107 -19.13 -4.02 -1.42
C MET A 107 -18.45 -2.66 -1.52
N ILE A 108 -19.21 -1.56 -1.42
CA ILE A 108 -18.64 -0.20 -1.44
C ILE A 108 -17.64 -0.02 -0.30
N VAL A 109 -18.04 -0.34 0.94
CA VAL A 109 -17.19 -0.12 2.12
C VAL A 109 -15.91 -0.95 2.08
N LEU A 110 -15.99 -2.18 1.56
CA LEU A 110 -14.84 -3.08 1.48
C LEU A 110 -13.93 -2.79 0.28
N SER A 111 -14.45 -2.24 -0.82
CA SER A 111 -13.66 -1.99 -2.03
C SER A 111 -12.79 -0.74 -1.95
N THR A 112 -13.13 0.21 -1.08
CA THR A 112 -12.43 1.50 -1.04
C THR A 112 -11.12 1.47 -0.26
N LYS A 113 -10.92 0.48 0.62
CA LYS A 113 -9.79 0.42 1.55
C LYS A 113 -8.72 -0.57 1.11
N SER A 114 -7.49 -0.10 0.96
CA SER A 114 -6.30 -0.94 0.80
C SER A 114 -5.36 -0.74 1.99
N TYR A 115 -4.75 -1.82 2.47
CA TYR A 115 -3.82 -1.78 3.60
C TYR A 115 -2.46 -2.32 3.20
N HIS A 116 -1.41 -1.58 3.56
CA HIS A 116 -0.02 -1.87 3.24
C HIS A 116 0.83 -1.85 4.50
N GLU A 117 1.72 -2.83 4.66
CA GLU A 117 2.55 -2.96 5.85
C GLU A 117 4.03 -2.77 5.53
N PHE A 118 4.69 -1.95 6.34
CA PHE A 118 6.10 -1.66 6.25
C PHE A 118 6.81 -2.03 7.55
N TYR A 119 7.84 -2.85 7.43
CA TYR A 119 8.57 -3.37 8.57
C TYR A 119 9.86 -2.58 8.78
N SER A 120 10.11 -2.20 10.03
CA SER A 120 11.43 -1.69 10.43
C SER A 120 12.52 -2.75 10.22
N PRO A 121 13.79 -2.34 9.98
CA PRO A 121 14.90 -3.26 9.79
C PRO A 121 15.10 -4.25 10.94
N ASN A 122 14.79 -3.83 12.17
CA ASN A 122 14.86 -4.66 13.38
C ASN A 122 13.55 -5.41 13.70
N LYS A 123 12.53 -5.30 12.84
CA LYS A 123 11.18 -5.87 13.00
C LYS A 123 10.44 -5.49 14.29
N LYS A 124 10.92 -4.47 15.02
CA LYS A 124 10.30 -4.03 16.28
C LYS A 124 9.08 -3.17 16.05
N TYR A 125 9.10 -2.37 14.99
CA TYR A 125 8.03 -1.47 14.59
C TYR A 125 7.49 -1.87 13.21
N THR A 126 6.17 -1.79 13.07
CA THR A 126 5.50 -1.96 11.77
C THR A 126 4.57 -0.77 11.56
N LEU A 127 4.83 -0.03 10.47
CA LEU A 127 3.95 1.02 9.98
C LEU A 127 2.90 0.36 9.07
N VAL A 128 1.64 0.68 9.27
CA VAL A 128 0.54 0.24 8.42
C VAL A 128 -0.07 1.47 7.77
N SER A 129 -0.14 1.51 6.45
CA SER A 129 -0.86 2.53 5.71
C SER A 129 -2.21 2.00 5.27
N CYS A 130 -3.26 2.79 5.43
CA CYS A 130 -4.58 2.55 4.85
C CYS A 130 -4.85 3.63 3.81
N GLU A 131 -5.00 3.24 2.55
CA GLU A 131 -5.53 4.13 1.51
C GLU A 131 -7.03 3.87 1.39
N ASN A 132 -7.82 4.93 1.50
CA ASN A 132 -9.25 4.90 1.29
C ASN A 132 -9.58 5.75 0.07
N SER A 133 -9.86 5.11 -1.06
CA SER A 133 -10.21 5.79 -2.31
C SER A 133 -11.66 5.48 -2.67
N PHE A 134 -12.48 6.53 -2.76
CA PHE A 134 -13.86 6.45 -3.22
C PHE A 134 -14.18 7.60 -4.16
N LEU A 135 -14.62 7.28 -5.37
CA LEU A 135 -14.84 8.24 -6.45
C LEU A 135 -13.58 9.08 -6.69
N PHE A 136 -13.63 10.39 -6.46
CA PHE A 136 -12.52 11.33 -6.68
C PHE A 136 -11.79 11.74 -5.39
N LEU A 137 -12.17 11.13 -4.27
CA LEU A 137 -11.62 11.42 -2.95
C LEU A 137 -10.76 10.25 -2.48
N SER A 138 -9.56 10.57 -2.02
CA SER A 138 -8.60 9.59 -1.53
C SER A 138 -7.97 10.09 -0.24
N ASP A 139 -8.03 9.30 0.81
CA ASP A 139 -7.42 9.60 2.10
C ASP A 139 -6.44 8.51 2.48
N ILE A 140 -5.28 8.92 2.98
CA ILE A 140 -4.26 8.02 3.49
C ILE A 140 -4.16 8.21 4.99
N ASN A 141 -4.38 7.14 5.74
CA ASN A 141 -4.26 7.12 7.19
C ASN A 141 -3.12 6.20 7.60
N LEU A 142 -2.25 6.66 8.50
CA LEU A 142 -1.17 5.82 9.02
C LEU A 142 -1.50 5.27 10.41
N TYR A 143 -1.05 4.04 10.62
CA TYR A 143 -1.27 3.27 11.82
C TYR A 143 0.02 2.58 12.27
N GLN A 144 0.11 2.29 13.56
CA GLN A 144 1.10 1.39 14.12
C GLN A 144 0.46 0.03 14.38
N ARG A 145 1.11 -1.05 13.95
CA ARG A 145 0.73 -2.42 14.35
C ARG A 145 1.06 -2.63 15.82
N LYS A 146 0.07 -3.02 16.64
CA LYS A 146 0.30 -3.37 18.06
C LYS A 146 0.39 -4.87 18.28
N ASN A 147 -0.41 -5.65 17.57
CA ASN A 147 -0.40 -7.11 17.59
C ASN A 147 -1.08 -7.64 16.31
N ILE A 148 -1.27 -8.95 16.23
CA ILE A 148 -1.85 -9.62 15.05
C ILE A 148 -3.30 -9.22 14.74
N PHE A 149 -4.04 -8.66 15.71
CA PHE A 149 -5.44 -8.27 15.56
C PHE A 149 -5.64 -6.76 15.41
N PHE A 150 -4.80 -5.96 16.06
CA PHE A 150 -5.05 -4.54 16.28
C PHE A 150 -3.96 -3.63 15.68
N ILE A 151 -4.43 -2.53 15.12
CA ILE A 151 -3.65 -1.38 14.69
C ILE A 151 -4.12 -0.14 15.45
N GLU A 152 -3.23 0.82 15.66
CA GLU A 152 -3.53 2.05 16.36
C GLU A 152 -3.23 3.24 15.45
N LYS A 153 -4.21 4.14 15.28
CA LYS A 153 -4.05 5.30 14.39
C LYS A 153 -2.98 6.23 14.94
N ILE A 154 -2.04 6.60 14.09
CA ILE A 154 -1.02 7.60 14.43
C ILE A 154 -1.68 8.97 14.36
N LYS A 155 -1.52 9.78 15.41
CA LYS A 155 -2.09 11.13 15.45
C LYS A 155 -1.52 12.00 14.33
N ASP A 156 -2.37 12.84 13.76
CA ASP A 156 -2.02 13.83 12.72
C ASP A 156 -1.36 13.23 11.47
N SER A 157 -1.63 11.95 11.20
CA SER A 157 -1.07 11.22 10.06
C SER A 157 -2.01 11.13 8.85
N THR A 158 -3.21 11.71 8.93
CA THR A 158 -4.17 11.70 7.83
C THR A 158 -3.71 12.63 6.72
N VAL A 159 -3.60 12.12 5.51
CA VAL A 159 -3.29 12.88 4.30
C VAL A 159 -4.47 12.78 3.35
N THR A 160 -5.08 13.91 3.03
CA THR A 160 -6.10 13.99 1.98
C THR A 160 -5.43 14.25 0.64
N MET A 161 -5.80 13.44 -0.35
CA MET A 161 -5.32 13.50 -1.73
C MET A 161 -6.51 13.80 -2.65
N ASN A 162 -6.25 14.63 -3.66
CA ASN A 162 -7.22 14.94 -4.68
C ASN A 162 -7.13 13.90 -5.80
N SER A 163 -8.21 13.75 -6.58
CA SER A 163 -8.20 12.95 -7.82
C SER A 163 -8.04 11.44 -7.64
N ALA A 164 -8.52 10.87 -6.53
CA ALA A 164 -8.54 9.42 -6.30
C ALA A 164 -7.16 8.73 -6.28
N SER A 165 -6.08 9.47 -6.05
CA SER A 165 -4.71 8.95 -6.08
C SER A 165 -4.50 7.86 -5.02
N THR A 166 -3.92 6.72 -5.43
CA THR A 166 -3.55 5.61 -4.54
C THR A 166 -2.05 5.27 -4.66
N PRO A 167 -1.16 6.20 -4.26
CA PRO A 167 0.27 6.10 -4.53
C PRO A 167 0.91 4.84 -3.96
N ILE A 168 0.43 4.32 -2.82
CA ILE A 168 1.01 3.13 -2.20
C ILE A 168 0.59 1.88 -2.96
N SER A 169 -0.69 1.78 -3.35
CA SER A 169 -1.20 0.68 -4.18
C SER A 169 -0.59 0.67 -5.58
N GLU A 170 -0.25 1.84 -6.11
CA GLU A 170 0.37 2.03 -7.43
C GLU A 170 1.91 1.89 -7.39
N ASN A 171 2.51 1.70 -6.21
CA ASN A 171 3.95 1.69 -5.96
C ASN A 171 4.67 3.01 -6.27
N GLU A 172 3.95 4.12 -6.22
CA GLU A 172 4.43 5.49 -6.31
C GLU A 172 4.70 6.07 -4.91
N TYR A 173 5.58 5.39 -4.16
CA TYR A 173 6.02 5.85 -2.84
C TYR A 173 7.49 5.49 -2.58
N SER A 174 8.10 6.22 -1.66
CA SER A 174 9.43 5.92 -1.13
C SER A 174 9.37 5.84 0.39
N ILE A 175 10.02 4.83 0.97
CA ILE A 175 10.06 4.64 2.41
C ILE A 175 11.48 4.41 2.89
N ASN A 176 11.89 5.16 3.91
CA ASN A 176 13.21 5.04 4.51
C ASN A 176 13.11 4.92 6.03
N TRP A 177 13.71 3.87 6.57
CA TRP A 177 13.76 3.60 8.00
C TRP A 177 15.11 4.00 8.59
N LYS A 178 15.08 4.77 9.68
CA LYS A 178 16.21 5.04 10.54
C LYS A 178 15.86 4.66 11.96
N ASN A 179 16.19 3.42 12.35
CA ASN A 179 15.89 2.85 13.66
C ASN A 179 14.40 2.94 14.04
N ASN A 180 14.02 3.90 14.88
CA ASN A 180 12.66 4.16 15.36
C ASN A 180 11.96 5.31 14.63
N LYS A 181 12.59 5.90 13.61
CA LYS A 181 11.98 6.91 12.74
C LYS A 181 11.79 6.33 11.33
N VAL A 182 10.64 6.59 10.72
CA VAL A 182 10.38 6.28 9.32
C VAL A 182 9.98 7.55 8.58
N LYS A 183 10.50 7.69 7.38
CA LYS A 183 10.10 8.74 6.43
C LYS A 183 9.39 8.06 5.28
N LEU A 184 8.12 8.39 5.10
CA LEU A 184 7.28 7.94 3.99
C LEU A 184 7.05 9.11 3.04
N ILE A 185 7.31 8.94 1.76
CA ILE A 185 7.10 9.97 0.75
C ILE A 185 6.15 9.43 -0.30
N LEU A 186 5.15 10.25 -0.62
CA LEU A 186 4.07 9.94 -1.54
C LEU A 186 4.14 10.91 -2.72
N PHE A 187 3.95 10.38 -3.91
CA PHE A 187 3.92 11.13 -5.16
C PHE A 187 2.45 11.27 -5.59
N ASP A 188 1.98 12.51 -5.73
CA ASP A 188 0.62 12.82 -6.18
C ASP A 188 0.64 13.19 -7.68
N TYR A 189 -0.47 12.92 -8.37
CA TYR A 189 -0.72 13.21 -9.79
C TYR A 189 -0.60 14.70 -10.14
N HIS A 190 -0.72 15.60 -9.15
CA HIS A 190 -0.59 17.05 -9.31
C HIS A 190 0.83 17.59 -9.01
N ASN A 191 1.85 16.75 -9.07
CA ASN A 191 3.23 17.06 -8.68
C ASN A 191 3.36 17.57 -7.24
N ARG A 192 2.46 17.11 -6.38
CA ARG A 192 2.55 17.37 -4.94
C ARG A 192 3.34 16.23 -4.34
N LEU A 193 4.42 16.57 -3.65
CA LEU A 193 5.22 15.63 -2.87
C LEU A 193 4.78 15.74 -1.43
N ILE A 194 4.37 14.62 -0.84
CA ILE A 194 3.95 14.59 0.57
C ILE A 194 4.95 13.73 1.33
N SER A 195 5.72 14.35 2.22
CA SER A 195 6.66 13.67 3.11
C SER A 195 6.03 13.56 4.49
N ILE A 196 5.98 12.35 5.02
CA ILE A 196 5.44 12.04 6.34
C ILE A 196 6.57 11.43 7.17
N ASP A 197 6.99 12.14 8.21
CA ASP A 197 7.96 11.66 9.18
C ASP A 197 7.22 11.11 10.38
N VAL A 198 7.37 9.80 10.64
CA VAL A 198 6.78 9.14 11.80
C VAL A 198 7.88 8.73 12.76
N LEU A 199 7.78 9.19 14.01
CA LEU A 199 8.65 8.78 15.11
C LEU A 199 7.90 7.81 16.04
N PHE A 200 8.41 6.59 16.16
CA PHE A 200 7.88 5.58 17.08
C PHE A 200 8.49 5.74 18.47
N ASP A 201 7.80 6.49 19.32
CA ASP A 201 8.11 6.58 20.75
C ASP A 201 7.29 5.55 21.57
N LYS A 202 7.73 5.24 22.79
CA LYS A 202 7.10 4.26 23.70
C LYS A 202 5.67 4.62 24.06
N ASN A 203 5.35 5.91 24.19
CA ASN A 203 4.06 6.35 24.72
C ASN A 203 3.02 6.71 23.65
N SER A 204 3.45 7.17 22.47
CA SER A 204 2.58 7.36 21.30
C SER A 204 3.42 7.73 20.07
N PRO A 205 3.22 7.09 18.92
CA PRO A 205 3.86 7.53 17.68
C PRO A 205 3.32 8.92 17.29
N LYS A 206 4.22 9.80 16.85
CA LYS A 206 3.87 11.13 16.32
C LYS A 206 4.21 11.16 14.83
N ALA A 207 3.31 11.71 14.03
CA ALA A 207 3.55 11.98 12.62
C ALA A 207 3.67 13.48 12.39
N GLU A 208 4.61 13.86 11.53
CA GLU A 208 4.75 15.21 10.99
C GLU A 208 4.56 15.12 9.48
N VAL A 209 3.52 15.77 8.97
CA VAL A 209 3.17 15.77 7.54
C VAL A 209 3.65 17.08 6.92
N TYR A 210 4.47 16.96 5.89
CA TYR A 210 4.97 18.06 5.10
C TYR A 210 4.49 17.90 3.66
N SER A 211 3.80 18.91 3.12
CA SER A 211 3.45 18.93 1.70
C SER A 211 4.26 19.98 0.97
N PHE A 212 4.92 19.55 -0.11
CA PHE A 212 5.68 20.39 -1.00
C PHE A 212 4.98 20.44 -2.35
N TYR A 213 4.71 21.66 -2.83
CA TYR A 213 4.30 21.87 -4.21
C TYR A 213 5.56 22.13 -5.02
N THR A 214 5.83 21.31 -6.03
CA THR A 214 6.87 21.66 -6.99
C THR A 214 6.39 22.90 -7.75
N LYS A 215 7.15 24.01 -7.71
CA LYS A 215 6.83 25.21 -8.49
C LYS A 215 6.66 24.79 -9.96
N LYS A 216 5.54 25.22 -10.55
CA LYS A 216 5.11 25.02 -11.94
C LYS A 216 6.30 24.92 -12.90
N ASN A 217 6.72 23.70 -13.17
CA ASN A 217 7.59 23.33 -14.28
C ASN A 217 7.11 21.95 -14.74
N ASN A 218 6.30 21.98 -15.80
CA ASN A 218 6.02 20.89 -16.74
C ASN A 218 6.35 19.46 -16.28
N PHE A 219 5.54 18.88 -15.39
CA PHE A 219 5.31 17.46 -15.55
C PHE A 219 4.23 17.34 -16.60
N LYS A 220 4.63 16.99 -17.82
CA LYS A 220 3.70 16.30 -18.70
C LYS A 220 3.49 14.93 -18.06
N HIS A 221 2.25 14.64 -17.67
CA HIS A 221 1.85 13.26 -17.43
C HIS A 221 2.05 12.52 -18.75
N TYR A 222 3.13 11.75 -18.84
CA TYR A 222 3.34 10.90 -19.99
C TYR A 222 2.54 9.63 -19.79
N ASP A 223 1.53 9.48 -20.64
CA ASP A 223 0.74 8.25 -20.72
C ASP A 223 1.70 7.06 -20.94
N LYS A 224 1.41 5.87 -20.38
CA LYS A 224 2.29 4.69 -20.52
C LYS A 224 2.60 4.34 -21.99
N LYS A 225 1.74 4.78 -22.91
CA LYS A 225 1.94 4.72 -24.37
C LYS A 225 2.93 5.77 -24.87
N GLU A 226 2.85 7.01 -24.37
CA GLU A 226 3.73 8.11 -24.81
C GLU A 226 5.18 7.94 -24.31
N ILE A 227 5.40 7.26 -23.17
CA ILE A 227 6.75 6.85 -22.74
C ILE A 227 7.35 5.81 -23.71
N LYS A 228 6.53 4.85 -24.17
CA LYS A 228 6.96 3.86 -25.17
C LYS A 228 7.23 4.49 -26.54
N ASP A 229 6.40 5.43 -26.97
CA ASP A 229 6.53 6.10 -28.27
C ASP A 229 7.66 7.15 -28.28
N ARG A 230 8.10 7.64 -27.11
CA ARG A 230 9.26 8.55 -26.98
C ARG A 230 10.59 7.81 -26.88
N LEU A 231 10.62 6.64 -26.21
CA LEU A 231 11.75 5.70 -26.25
C LEU A 231 12.02 5.16 -27.67
N SER A 232 11.07 5.34 -28.60
CA SER A 232 11.21 5.01 -30.02
C SER A 232 11.41 6.25 -30.90
N THR A 233 12.19 7.23 -30.44
CA THR A 233 12.78 8.21 -31.35
C THR A 233 14.27 7.89 -31.52
N ASN A 234 14.72 7.81 -32.78
CA ASN A 234 16.01 7.29 -33.29
C ASN A 234 17.31 7.74 -32.59
N LYS A 235 17.27 8.58 -31.55
CA LYS A 235 18.42 8.96 -30.72
C LYS A 235 18.73 7.94 -29.63
N ASP A 236 17.70 7.29 -29.07
CA ASP A 236 17.86 6.34 -27.96
C ASP A 236 18.43 4.99 -28.41
N GLU A 237 18.13 4.53 -29.64
CA GLU A 237 18.71 3.28 -30.16
C GLU A 237 20.24 3.37 -30.30
N THR A 238 20.77 4.52 -30.73
CA THR A 238 22.22 4.70 -30.86
C THR A 238 22.95 4.69 -29.51
N GLU A 239 22.38 5.29 -28.46
CA GLU A 239 23.01 5.32 -27.13
C GLU A 239 22.76 4.03 -26.34
N GLN A 240 21.61 3.39 -26.54
CA GLN A 240 21.35 2.04 -26.02
C GLN A 240 22.28 1.00 -26.68
N ASN A 241 22.55 1.09 -27.98
CA ASN A 241 23.50 0.21 -28.67
C ASN A 241 24.93 0.36 -28.13
N LYS A 242 25.33 1.57 -27.72
CA LYS A 242 26.62 1.77 -27.02
C LYS A 242 26.60 1.14 -25.63
N LEU A 243 25.50 1.30 -24.89
CA LEU A 243 25.31 0.76 -23.54
C LEU A 243 25.29 -0.78 -23.52
N ASP A 244 24.76 -1.42 -24.56
CA ASP A 244 24.65 -2.88 -24.66
C ASP A 244 26.02 -3.59 -24.76
N ASN A 245 27.10 -2.85 -25.06
CA ASN A 245 28.47 -3.37 -25.03
C ASN A 245 29.06 -3.48 -23.61
N PHE A 246 28.37 -2.95 -22.60
CA PHE A 246 28.85 -2.92 -21.23
C PHE A 246 28.16 -3.96 -20.34
N SER A 247 28.83 -4.37 -19.25
CA SER A 247 28.24 -5.26 -18.27
C SER A 247 27.58 -4.47 -17.13
N ILE A 248 26.59 -5.07 -16.48
CA ILE A 248 25.96 -4.52 -15.26
C ILE A 248 26.98 -4.35 -14.14
N ASN A 249 28.06 -5.15 -14.14
CA ASN A 249 29.13 -5.07 -13.15
C ASN A 249 29.91 -3.74 -13.24
N ASP A 250 29.88 -3.08 -14.40
CA ASP A 250 30.55 -1.81 -14.63
C ASP A 250 29.72 -0.61 -14.15
N VAL A 251 28.47 -0.86 -13.75
CA VAL A 251 27.55 0.16 -13.25
C VAL A 251 27.85 0.48 -11.78
N LYS A 252 28.17 1.74 -11.51
CA LYS A 252 28.16 2.29 -10.15
C LYS A 252 26.72 2.42 -9.69
N LYS A 253 26.18 1.34 -9.11
CA LYS A 253 24.80 1.28 -8.62
C LYS A 253 24.58 2.27 -7.47
N LEU A 254 23.46 2.96 -7.53
CA LEU A 254 23.01 3.86 -6.46
C LEU A 254 22.42 3.04 -5.31
N GLU A 255 22.93 3.28 -4.10
CA GLU A 255 22.47 2.60 -2.89
C GLU A 255 20.95 2.68 -2.75
N ASN A 256 20.33 1.55 -2.44
CA ASN A 256 18.88 1.40 -2.24
C ASN A 256 17.99 1.79 -3.45
N SER A 257 18.51 1.67 -4.69
CA SER A 257 17.72 1.95 -5.89
C SER A 257 18.03 1.01 -7.05
N ASN A 258 17.16 1.04 -8.06
CA ASN A 258 17.36 0.37 -9.35
C ASN A 258 18.05 1.28 -10.38
N PHE A 259 18.68 2.37 -9.95
CA PHE A 259 19.39 3.29 -10.83
C PHE A 259 20.91 3.15 -10.65
N GLY A 260 21.67 3.61 -11.63
CA GLY A 260 23.12 3.58 -11.57
C GLY A 260 23.77 4.54 -12.56
N LEU A 261 25.08 4.72 -12.37
CA LEU A 261 25.93 5.49 -13.26
C LEU A 261 26.88 4.56 -13.99
N ILE A 262 27.04 4.77 -15.29
CA ILE A 262 28.03 4.06 -16.10
C ILE A 262 28.86 5.04 -16.91
N GLN A 263 30.15 4.77 -16.98
CA GLN A 263 31.08 5.51 -17.81
C GLN A 263 31.13 4.83 -19.17
N VAL A 264 30.81 5.57 -20.23
CA VAL A 264 30.66 5.02 -21.58
C VAL A 264 31.85 5.38 -22.47
N ASP A 265 32.44 6.56 -22.26
CA ASP A 265 33.63 6.98 -23.00
C ASP A 265 34.55 7.86 -22.15
N LYS A 266 35.83 7.93 -22.49
CA LYS A 266 36.82 8.82 -21.88
C LYS A 266 37.76 9.39 -22.92
N ALA A 267 37.70 10.70 -23.12
CA ALA A 267 38.62 11.46 -23.95
C ALA A 267 39.49 12.36 -23.06
N MET A 268 40.75 11.94 -22.83
CA MET A 268 41.70 12.61 -21.94
C MET A 268 41.11 12.85 -20.53
N THR A 269 40.77 14.10 -20.22
CA THR A 269 40.23 14.58 -18.94
C THR A 269 38.70 14.64 -18.90
N GLN A 270 38.04 14.37 -20.03
CA GLN A 270 36.59 14.39 -20.15
C GLN A 270 36.03 12.97 -20.18
N VAL A 271 35.08 12.68 -19.30
CA VAL A 271 34.42 11.39 -19.17
C VAL A 271 32.95 11.53 -19.52
N GLN A 272 32.45 10.69 -20.42
CA GLN A 272 31.03 10.62 -20.77
C GLN A 272 30.33 9.65 -19.83
N TRP A 273 29.31 10.13 -19.13
CA TRP A 273 28.56 9.36 -18.14
C TRP A 273 27.09 9.23 -18.52
N TYR A 274 26.54 8.02 -18.43
CA TYR A 274 25.11 7.76 -18.56
C TYR A 274 24.45 7.47 -17.22
N PHE A 275 23.24 7.97 -17.08
CA PHE A 275 22.29 7.60 -16.04
C PHE A 275 21.41 6.47 -16.57
N VAL A 276 21.39 5.34 -15.85
CA VAL A 276 20.73 4.11 -16.32
C VAL A 276 19.79 3.54 -15.26
N LYS A 277 18.73 2.86 -15.73
CA LYS A 277 17.85 2.03 -14.90
C LYS A 277 18.18 0.57 -15.12
N ILE A 278 18.29 -0.18 -14.03
CA ILE A 278 18.51 -1.62 -14.02
C ILE A 278 17.16 -2.29 -13.80
N ASP A 279 16.66 -3.00 -14.81
CA ASP A 279 15.40 -3.74 -14.73
C ASP A 279 15.60 -5.18 -15.24
N ASN A 280 15.24 -6.18 -14.43
CA ASN A 280 15.40 -7.61 -14.74
C ASN A 280 16.78 -8.00 -15.31
N GLY A 281 17.86 -7.39 -14.81
CA GLY A 281 19.21 -7.67 -15.28
C GLY A 281 19.52 -7.09 -16.67
N LYS A 282 18.77 -6.08 -17.12
CA LYS A 282 19.09 -5.27 -18.30
C LYS A 282 19.26 -3.82 -17.91
N MET A 283 20.17 -3.13 -18.60
CA MET A 283 20.41 -1.71 -18.45
C MET A 283 19.56 -0.95 -19.47
N ILE A 284 18.78 0.01 -18.98
CA ILE A 284 17.96 0.89 -19.80
C ILE A 284 18.57 2.28 -19.70
N PHE A 285 18.98 2.84 -20.83
CA PHE A 285 19.44 4.21 -20.94
C PHE A 285 18.32 5.19 -20.53
N LEU A 286 18.64 6.19 -19.72
CA LEU A 286 17.69 7.25 -19.35
C LEU A 286 18.15 8.63 -19.82
N SER A 287 19.41 8.99 -19.53
CA SER A 287 19.98 10.26 -19.99
C SER A 287 21.50 10.28 -19.92
N GLU A 288 22.08 11.20 -20.68
CA GLU A 288 23.47 11.60 -20.53
C GLU A 288 23.62 12.64 -19.41
N ILE A 289 24.65 12.49 -18.58
CA ILE A 289 24.95 13.44 -17.51
C ILE A 289 25.59 14.69 -18.11
N PRO A 290 25.13 15.90 -17.76
CA PRO A 290 25.60 17.15 -18.36
C PRO A 290 27.01 17.60 -17.92
N ASP A 291 27.79 16.75 -17.26
CA ASP A 291 29.13 17.07 -16.76
C ASP A 291 30.12 15.96 -17.12
N ASN A 292 31.32 16.38 -17.54
CA ASN A 292 32.34 15.49 -18.07
C ASN A 292 33.45 15.17 -17.04
N SER A 293 33.23 15.43 -15.75
CA SER A 293 34.22 15.19 -14.71
C SER A 293 34.50 13.70 -14.49
N GLU A 294 35.75 13.37 -14.15
CA GLU A 294 36.14 11.99 -13.86
C GLU A 294 35.49 11.43 -12.60
N ASN A 295 35.20 12.30 -11.62
CA ASN A 295 34.60 11.92 -10.35
C ASN A 295 33.17 12.43 -10.22
N ILE A 296 32.21 11.59 -10.63
CA ILE A 296 30.78 11.83 -10.42
C ILE A 296 30.24 10.87 -9.35
N LYS A 297 29.52 11.44 -8.38
CA LYS A 297 28.75 10.69 -7.39
C LYS A 297 27.30 11.11 -7.48
N ALA A 298 26.41 10.16 -7.75
CA ALA A 298 24.98 10.35 -7.59
C ALA A 298 24.56 9.94 -6.18
N ASN A 299 23.59 10.64 -5.62
CA ASN A 299 22.86 10.23 -4.44
C ASN A 299 21.38 10.48 -4.68
N ILE A 300 20.55 9.50 -4.38
CA ILE A 300 19.10 9.70 -4.36
C ILE A 300 18.75 10.15 -2.94
N LEU A 301 18.29 11.40 -2.82
CA LEU A 301 17.77 11.90 -1.57
C LEU A 301 16.47 11.17 -1.22
N PRO A 302 16.10 11.11 0.08
CA PRO A 302 14.86 10.45 0.48
C PRO A 302 13.63 10.94 -0.29
N ASN A 303 13.58 12.23 -0.66
CA ASN A 303 12.54 12.90 -1.45
C ASN A 303 12.49 12.54 -2.96
N GLY A 304 13.27 11.53 -3.39
CA GLY A 304 13.32 11.08 -4.78
C GLY A 304 14.16 11.98 -5.70
N MET A 305 14.66 13.13 -5.22
CA MET A 305 15.55 13.96 -6.02
C MET A 305 16.93 13.31 -6.14
N ILE A 306 17.39 13.19 -7.38
CA ILE A 306 18.70 12.69 -7.72
C ILE A 306 19.66 13.87 -7.70
N TYR A 307 20.65 13.81 -6.81
CA TYR A 307 21.72 14.79 -6.72
C TYR A 307 22.99 14.19 -7.29
N LEU A 308 23.54 14.82 -8.32
CA LEU A 308 24.88 14.54 -8.82
C LEU A 308 25.86 15.56 -8.26
N LYS A 309 26.94 15.06 -7.67
CA LYS A 309 28.12 15.85 -7.34
C LYS A 309 29.24 15.46 -8.29
N ALA A 310 29.62 16.39 -9.16
CA ALA A 310 30.77 16.26 -10.04
C ALA A 310 31.94 17.03 -9.44
N LYS A 311 33.07 16.37 -9.26
CA LYS A 311 34.31 16.99 -8.79
C LYS A 311 35.32 17.02 -9.93
N ASP A 312 35.74 18.23 -10.31
CA ASP A 312 36.77 18.41 -11.33
C ASP A 312 38.19 18.11 -10.80
N ILE A 313 39.17 18.13 -11.70
CA ILE A 313 40.58 17.83 -11.42
C ILE A 313 41.21 18.90 -10.49
N ASN A 314 40.66 20.12 -10.53
CA ASN A 314 41.09 21.26 -9.71
C ASN A 314 40.42 21.28 -8.33
N GLY A 315 39.52 20.32 -8.05
CA GLY A 315 38.80 20.18 -6.79
C GLY A 315 37.50 20.97 -6.68
N ASN A 316 37.07 21.68 -7.73
CA ASN A 316 35.79 22.38 -7.74
C ASN A 316 34.63 21.38 -7.82
N ILE A 317 33.58 21.68 -7.07
CA ILE A 317 32.39 20.83 -6.98
C ILE A 317 31.25 21.52 -7.71
N LYS A 318 30.68 20.83 -8.69
CA LYS A 318 29.42 21.21 -9.35
C LYS A 318 28.33 20.26 -8.89
N VAL A 319 27.16 20.82 -8.61
CA VAL A 319 26.00 20.05 -8.16
C VAL A 319 24.89 20.16 -9.20
N TYR A 320 24.31 19.03 -9.56
CA TYR A 320 23.16 18.93 -10.44
C TYR A 320 22.04 18.20 -9.72
N LYS A 321 20.81 18.61 -9.97
CA LYS A 321 19.60 17.97 -9.44
C LYS A 321 18.66 17.57 -10.56
N SER A 322 18.08 16.39 -10.44
CA SER A 322 17.05 15.87 -11.33
C SER A 322 15.94 15.21 -10.53
N VAL A 323 14.71 15.30 -11.04
CA VAL A 323 13.53 14.69 -10.43
C VAL A 323 13.11 13.42 -11.16
N ASP A 324 13.43 13.33 -12.45
CA ASP A 324 13.06 12.24 -13.37
C ASP A 324 14.27 11.38 -13.80
N GLY A 325 15.49 11.84 -13.52
CA GLY A 325 16.72 11.22 -14.01
C GLY A 325 16.96 11.45 -15.50
N ILE A 326 16.20 12.36 -16.12
CA ILE A 326 16.26 12.68 -17.55
C ILE A 326 16.69 14.13 -17.73
N ASN A 327 16.06 15.06 -16.99
CA ASN A 327 16.36 16.48 -17.05
C ASN A 327 17.18 16.91 -15.85
N TRP A 328 18.33 17.53 -16.11
CA TRP A 328 19.26 17.96 -15.08
C TRP A 328 19.28 19.48 -14.96
N SER A 329 19.15 19.98 -13.74
CA SER A 329 19.29 21.41 -13.42
C SER A 329 20.52 21.64 -12.56
N LYS A 330 21.33 22.62 -12.93
CA LYS A 330 22.52 23.02 -12.17
C LYS A 330 22.10 23.82 -10.93
N GLU A 331 22.72 23.55 -9.80
CA GLU A 331 22.50 24.27 -8.53
C GLU A 331 23.52 25.39 -8.32
#